data_AF-A0A9N8LXT8-F1
#
_entry.id   AF-A0A9N8LXT8-F1
#
_cell.length_a   1.000
_cell.length_b   1.000
_cell.length_c   1.000
_cell.angle_alpha   90.00
_cell.angle_beta   90.00
_cell.angle_gamma   90.00
#
_symmetry.space_group_name_H-M   'P 1'
#
loop_
_entity.id
_entity.type
_entity.pdbx_description
1 polymer ?
#
loop_
_entity_poly.entity_id
_entity_poly.type
_entity_poly.pdbx_seq_one_letter_code
_entity_poly.pdbx_strand_id
1 'polypeptide(L)'
;MDIKNEAVLQALRGALRQTPASAIKPPRIPYTAAILIALRPAFRLAEPFDAAVWALLLAAFWGLARLGELTIPSQAAYSTRFHAPRERILGHKIRGLVHATISLPWTKTDAQGGQLVLSVQ
;
A
#
# COMPACT_ATOMS: atom_id res chain seq x y z
N MET A 1 -9.14 28.77 18.81
CA MET A 1 -8.90 28.63 17.35
C MET A 1 -7.39 28.77 17.17
N ASP A 2 -6.70 27.70 16.79
CA ASP A 2 -5.23 27.62 16.83
C ASP A 2 -4.60 28.40 15.67
N ILE A 3 -3.94 29.52 16.00
CA ILE A 3 -3.32 30.48 15.07
C ILE A 3 -2.30 29.81 14.15
N LYS A 4 -1.68 28.70 14.58
CA LYS A 4 -0.71 27.93 13.78
C LYS A 4 -1.34 27.33 12.51
N ASN A 5 -2.62 27.01 12.53
CA ASN A 5 -3.31 26.49 11.34
C ASN A 5 -3.63 27.57 10.32
N GLU A 6 -3.85 28.82 10.74
CA GLU A 6 -4.27 29.88 9.81
C GLU A 6 -3.13 30.34 8.90
N ALA A 7 -1.92 30.51 9.45
CA ALA A 7 -0.73 30.83 8.67
C ALA A 7 -0.42 29.75 7.62
N VAL A 8 -0.56 28.47 7.98
CA VAL A 8 -0.38 27.33 7.07
C VAL A 8 -1.42 27.36 5.95
N LEU A 9 -2.69 27.64 6.26
CA LEU A 9 -3.74 27.75 5.26
C LEU A 9 -3.51 28.92 4.29
N GLN A 10 -3.03 30.06 4.78
CA GLN A 10 -2.69 31.20 3.92
C GLN A 10 -1.52 30.89 2.99
N ALA A 11 -0.47 30.23 3.50
CA ALA A 11 0.66 29.77 2.69
C ALA A 11 0.21 28.79 1.59
N LEU A 12 -0.64 27.81 1.91
CA LEU A 12 -1.20 26.86 0.93
C LEU A 12 -2.00 27.56 -0.16
N ARG A 13 -2.83 28.55 0.20
CA ARG A 13 -3.60 29.36 -0.77
C ARG A 13 -2.69 30.17 -1.69
N GLY A 14 -1.62 30.76 -1.14
CA GLY A 14 -0.61 31.47 -1.92
C GLY A 14 0.08 30.55 -2.93
N ALA A 15 0.52 29.37 -2.48
CA ALA A 15 1.15 28.37 -3.35
C ALA A 15 0.21 27.89 -4.47
N LEU A 16 -1.07 27.64 -4.16
CA LEU A 16 -2.07 27.27 -5.17
C LEU A 16 -2.25 28.37 -6.22
N ARG A 17 -2.30 29.65 -5.82
CA ARG A 17 -2.41 30.78 -6.75
C ARG A 17 -1.17 30.98 -7.62
N GLN A 18 0.01 30.67 -7.10
CA GLN A 18 1.28 30.76 -7.84
C GLN A 18 1.56 29.54 -8.71
N THR A 19 0.81 28.44 -8.54
CA THR A 19 1.01 27.23 -9.35
C THR A 19 0.58 27.50 -10.79
N PRO A 20 1.48 27.39 -11.78
CA PRO A 20 1.11 27.60 -13.17
C PRO A 20 0.18 26.48 -13.64
N ALA A 21 -0.70 26.78 -14.60
CA ALA A 21 -1.65 25.79 -15.14
C ALA A 21 -0.95 24.54 -15.69
N SER A 22 0.25 24.68 -16.25
CA SER A 22 1.09 23.57 -16.73
C SER A 22 1.57 22.60 -15.64
N ALA A 23 1.60 23.03 -14.37
CA ALA A 23 1.99 22.19 -13.24
C ALA A 23 0.80 21.45 -12.59
N ILE A 24 -0.44 21.80 -12.96
CA ILE A 24 -1.64 21.15 -12.43
C ILE A 24 -1.90 19.88 -13.25
N LYS A 25 -1.64 18.72 -12.66
CA LYS A 25 -1.95 17.42 -13.27
C LYS A 25 -3.40 17.02 -12.94
N PRO A 26 -4.12 16.38 -13.87
CA PRO A 26 -5.44 15.85 -13.58
C PRO A 26 -5.37 14.80 -12.46
N PRO A 27 -6.45 14.60 -11.68
CA PRO A 27 -6.53 13.53 -10.71
C PRO A 27 -6.23 12.17 -11.35
N ARG A 28 -5.48 11.32 -10.65
CA ARG A 28 -5.22 9.96 -11.12
C ARG A 28 -6.46 9.10 -10.94
N ILE A 29 -6.73 8.24 -11.91
CA ILE A 29 -7.82 7.27 -11.83
C ILE A 29 -7.56 6.36 -10.61
N PRO A 30 -8.57 6.13 -9.74
CA PRO A 30 -8.40 5.25 -8.59
C PRO A 30 -8.17 3.82 -9.03
N TYR A 31 -7.37 3.10 -8.26
CA TYR A 31 -7.28 1.64 -8.39
C TYR A 31 -8.53 1.02 -7.75
N THR A 32 -9.24 0.15 -8.48
CA THR A 32 -10.52 -0.41 -8.05
C THR A 32 -10.51 -1.93 -8.11
N ALA A 33 -11.42 -2.57 -7.35
CA ALA A 33 -11.59 -4.03 -7.40
C ALA A 33 -11.96 -4.53 -8.80
N ALA A 34 -12.68 -3.73 -9.59
CA ALA A 34 -13.00 -4.05 -10.98
C ALA A 34 -11.73 -4.20 -11.85
N ILE A 35 -10.71 -3.36 -11.61
CA ILE A 35 -9.43 -3.48 -12.31
C ILE A 35 -8.72 -4.79 -11.91
N LEU A 36 -8.74 -5.16 -10.63
CA LEU A 36 -8.19 -6.45 -10.19
C LEU A 36 -8.90 -7.63 -10.88
N ILE A 37 -10.23 -7.61 -10.90
CA ILE A 37 -11.04 -8.65 -11.57
C ILE A 37 -10.68 -8.76 -13.06
N ALA A 38 -10.53 -7.62 -13.74
CA ALA A 38 -10.14 -7.58 -15.15
C ALA A 38 -8.71 -8.09 -15.40
N LEU A 39 -7.78 -7.88 -14.45
CA LEU A 39 -6.40 -8.33 -14.54
C LEU A 39 -6.22 -9.82 -14.21
N ARG A 40 -7.09 -10.38 -13.35
CA ARG A 40 -6.98 -11.77 -12.85
C ARG A 40 -6.74 -12.82 -13.95
N PRO A 41 -7.39 -12.79 -15.13
CA PRO A 41 -7.17 -13.78 -16.19
C PRO A 41 -5.76 -13.75 -16.81
N ALA A 42 -5.05 -12.63 -16.69
CA ALA A 42 -3.70 -12.48 -17.24
C ALA A 42 -2.62 -13.23 -16.42
N PHE A 43 -2.93 -13.65 -15.19
CA PHE A 43 -1.99 -14.32 -14.28
C PHE A 43 -2.17 -15.84 -14.26
N ARG A 44 -1.07 -16.58 -14.44
CA ARG A 44 -1.03 -18.03 -14.26
C ARG A 44 -0.61 -18.37 -12.83
N LEU A 45 -1.55 -18.58 -11.92
CA LEU A 45 -1.24 -18.82 -10.51
C LEU A 45 -0.50 -20.14 -10.20
N ALA A 46 -0.33 -21.03 -11.18
CA ALA A 46 0.57 -22.18 -11.07
C ALA A 46 2.05 -21.78 -11.16
N GLU A 47 2.34 -20.64 -11.80
CA GLU A 47 3.69 -20.10 -11.90
C GLU A 47 4.01 -19.28 -10.63
N PRO A 48 5.10 -19.58 -9.91
CA PRO A 48 5.42 -18.90 -8.64
C PRO A 48 5.57 -17.38 -8.78
N PHE A 49 6.11 -16.91 -9.90
CA PHE A 49 6.29 -15.48 -10.17
C PHE A 49 4.94 -14.76 -10.31
N ASP A 50 4.06 -15.26 -11.17
CA ASP A 50 2.72 -14.70 -11.38
C ASP A 50 1.90 -14.74 -10.09
N ALA A 51 1.99 -15.83 -9.33
CA ALA A 51 1.33 -15.96 -8.03
C ALA A 51 1.82 -14.90 -7.02
N ALA A 52 3.13 -14.63 -6.98
CA ALA A 52 3.72 -13.61 -6.11
C ALA A 52 3.29 -12.19 -6.51
N VAL A 53 3.31 -11.87 -7.82
CA VAL A 53 2.85 -10.56 -8.32
C VAL A 53 1.36 -10.37 -8.05
N TRP A 54 0.55 -11.41 -8.25
CA TRP A 54 -0.88 -11.36 -7.95
C TRP A 54 -1.15 -11.14 -6.45
N ALA A 55 -0.45 -11.86 -5.58
CA ALA A 55 -0.54 -11.68 -4.13
C ALA A 55 -0.12 -10.27 -3.70
N LEU A 56 0.95 -9.72 -4.30
CA LEU A 56 1.41 -8.35 -4.07
C LEU A 56 0.34 -7.31 -4.43
N LEU A 57 -0.31 -7.46 -5.59
CA LEU A 57 -1.40 -6.56 -6.02
C LEU A 57 -2.57 -6.58 -5.04
N LEU A 58 -2.97 -7.78 -4.60
CA LEU A 58 -4.05 -7.93 -3.61
C LEU A 58 -3.67 -7.32 -2.25
N ALA A 59 -2.43 -7.53 -1.80
CA ALA A 59 -1.94 -6.98 -0.54
C ALA A 59 -1.87 -5.44 -0.58
N ALA A 60 -1.40 -4.87 -1.68
CA ALA A 60 -1.36 -3.42 -1.88
C ALA A 60 -2.78 -2.82 -1.88
N PHE A 61 -3.72 -3.46 -2.58
CA PHE A 61 -5.09 -2.98 -2.69
C PHE A 61 -5.87 -3.06 -1.37
N TRP A 62 -5.95 -4.25 -0.76
CA TRP A 62 -6.74 -4.46 0.46
C TRP A 62 -6.04 -3.99 1.73
N GLY A 63 -4.72 -3.86 1.72
CA GLY A 63 -3.94 -3.30 2.82
C GLY A 63 -3.73 -1.79 2.72
N LEU A 64 -4.11 -1.16 1.61
CA LEU A 64 -3.79 0.25 1.32
C LEU A 64 -2.28 0.56 1.40
N ALA A 65 -1.44 -0.44 1.13
CA ALA A 65 0.01 -0.34 1.21
C ALA A 65 0.61 0.22 -0.08
N ARG A 66 1.75 0.92 0.06
CA ARG A 66 2.55 1.32 -1.11
C ARG A 66 3.38 0.14 -1.60
N LEU A 67 3.63 0.05 -2.91
CA LEU A 67 4.48 -1.03 -3.47
C LEU A 67 5.88 -1.08 -2.83
N GLY A 68 6.47 0.08 -2.51
CA GLY A 68 7.77 0.14 -1.84
C GLY A 68 7.79 -0.40 -0.41
N GLU A 69 6.62 -0.60 0.21
CA GLU A 69 6.49 -1.23 1.54
C GLU A 69 6.41 -2.76 1.45
N LEU A 70 6.03 -3.28 0.28
CA LEU A 70 5.79 -4.71 0.03
C LEU A 70 6.85 -5.36 -0.86
N THR A 71 7.66 -4.56 -1.54
CA THR A 71 8.70 -5.02 -2.48
C THR A 71 10.08 -4.62 -2.01
N ILE A 72 11.07 -5.36 -2.49
CA ILE A 72 12.49 -5.09 -2.28
C ILE A 72 13.18 -4.92 -3.64
N PRO A 73 14.24 -4.10 -3.74
CA PRO A 73 14.89 -3.82 -5.02
C PRO A 73 15.58 -5.05 -5.63
N SER A 74 16.01 -6.00 -4.79
CA SER A 74 16.58 -7.28 -5.22
C SER A 74 16.49 -8.30 -4.10
N GLN A 75 16.62 -9.59 -4.43
CA GLN A 75 16.67 -10.67 -3.44
C GLN A 75 17.83 -10.50 -2.44
N ALA A 76 18.97 -9.96 -2.89
CA ALA A 76 20.12 -9.68 -2.03
C ALA A 76 19.88 -8.56 -1.01
N ALA A 77 18.92 -7.67 -1.27
CA ALA A 77 18.51 -6.63 -0.32
C ALA A 77 17.53 -7.15 0.76
N TYR A 78 17.14 -8.43 0.71
CA TYR A 78 16.28 -9.02 1.72
C TYR A 78 16.96 -9.04 3.09
N SER A 79 16.17 -8.77 4.13
CA SER A 79 16.61 -8.76 5.51
C SER A 79 15.41 -9.00 6.40
N THR A 80 15.47 -10.01 7.24
CA THR A 80 14.39 -10.35 8.20
C THR A 80 14.16 -9.24 9.23
N ARG A 81 15.11 -8.31 9.39
CA ARG A 81 14.98 -7.13 10.24
C ARG A 81 14.00 -6.10 9.68
N PHE A 82 13.90 -5.97 8.36
CA PHE A 82 13.12 -4.93 7.71
C PHE A 82 11.95 -5.47 6.88
N HIS A 83 12.03 -6.72 6.44
CA HIS A 83 11.09 -7.32 5.51
C HIS A 83 10.41 -8.54 6.13
N ALA A 84 9.09 -8.60 6.02
CA ALA A 84 8.30 -9.71 6.57
C ALA A 84 8.58 -11.01 5.78
N PRO A 85 9.04 -12.10 6.43
CA PRO A 85 9.05 -13.43 5.83
C PRO A 85 7.63 -13.99 5.72
N ARG A 86 7.46 -15.07 4.96
CA ARG A 86 6.19 -15.78 4.77
C ARG A 86 5.51 -16.16 6.10
N GLU A 87 6.29 -16.53 7.11
CA GLU A 87 5.83 -16.93 8.45
C GLU A 87 5.07 -15.82 9.18
N ARG A 88 5.26 -14.55 8.79
CA ARG A 88 4.59 -13.39 9.37
C ARG A 88 3.26 -13.06 8.72
N ILE A 89 2.77 -13.91 7.82
CA ILE A 89 1.48 -13.78 7.15
C ILE A 89 0.48 -14.73 7.82
N LEU A 90 -0.57 -14.17 8.41
CA LEU A 90 -1.61 -14.92 9.11
C LEU A 90 -2.98 -14.68 8.46
N GLY A 91 -3.51 -15.70 7.80
CA GLY A 91 -4.88 -15.72 7.31
C GLY A 91 -5.86 -16.07 8.43
N HIS A 92 -6.97 -15.35 8.52
CA HIS A 92 -8.00 -15.58 9.54
C HIS A 92 -9.39 -15.19 9.02
N LYS A 93 -10.43 -15.63 9.73
CA LYS A 93 -11.82 -15.28 9.41
C LYS A 93 -12.43 -14.47 10.54
N ILE A 94 -12.99 -13.31 10.22
CA ILE A 94 -13.72 -12.46 11.17
C ILE A 94 -15.14 -12.34 10.63
N ARG A 95 -16.14 -12.76 11.42
CA ARG A 95 -17.56 -12.72 11.03
C ARG A 95 -17.85 -13.38 9.66
N GLY A 96 -17.17 -14.48 9.36
CA GLY A 96 -17.32 -15.21 8.11
C GLY A 96 -16.53 -14.65 6.91
N LEU A 97 -15.96 -13.45 7.02
CA LEU A 97 -15.16 -12.82 5.98
C LEU A 97 -13.67 -13.17 6.13
N VAL A 98 -12.99 -13.38 5.00
CA VAL A 98 -11.56 -13.72 4.97
C VAL A 98 -10.73 -12.45 5.10
N HIS A 99 -9.79 -12.49 6.03
CA HIS A 99 -8.82 -11.45 6.30
C HIS A 99 -7.42 -12.06 6.33
N ALA A 100 -6.40 -11.22 6.15
CA ALA A 100 -5.04 -11.62 6.41
C ALA A 100 -4.27 -10.49 7.07
N THR A 101 -3.35 -10.82 7.96
CA THR A 101 -2.44 -9.85 8.57
C THR A 101 -1.02 -10.16 8.17
N ILE A 102 -0.27 -9.14 7.74
CA ILE A 102 1.17 -9.21 7.54
C ILE A 102 1.83 -8.43 8.68
N SER A 103 2.56 -9.15 9.54
CA SER A 103 3.31 -8.53 10.64
C SER A 103 4.62 -7.96 10.11
N LEU A 104 4.69 -6.64 10.01
CA LEU A 104 5.88 -5.91 9.57
C LEU A 104 6.88 -5.82 10.73
N PRO A 105 8.16 -6.22 10.54
CA PRO A 105 9.17 -6.11 11.59
C PRO A 105 9.62 -4.66 11.82
N TRP A 106 9.40 -3.76 10.85
CA TRP A 106 9.80 -2.36 10.91
C TRP A 106 8.86 -1.49 10.08
N THR A 107 8.59 -0.26 10.51
CA THR A 107 7.93 0.78 9.72
C THR A 107 8.68 2.11 9.85
N LYS A 108 8.44 3.05 8.92
CA LYS A 108 9.09 4.38 8.95
C LYS A 108 8.87 5.13 10.28
N THR A 109 7.72 4.91 10.92
CA THR A 109 7.30 5.61 12.14
C THR A 109 7.48 4.79 13.40
N ASP A 110 7.67 3.46 13.29
CA ASP A 110 7.85 2.56 14.42
C ASP A 110 8.89 1.48 14.13
N ALA A 111 9.98 1.53 14.89
CA ALA A 111 11.09 0.59 14.77
C ALA A 111 10.78 -0.80 15.33
N GLN A 112 9.72 -0.97 16.13
CA GLN A 112 9.24 -2.26 16.60
C GLN A 112 8.27 -2.94 15.63
N GLY A 113 7.95 -2.26 14.52
CA GLY A 113 7.16 -2.82 13.45
C GLY A 113 5.72 -2.35 13.44
N GLY A 114 4.86 -3.13 12.81
CA GLY A 114 3.46 -2.81 12.64
C GLY A 114 2.69 -3.96 12.02
N GLN A 115 1.42 -3.74 11.73
CA GLN A 115 0.57 -4.75 11.09
C GLN A 115 -0.10 -4.14 9.86
N LEU A 116 0.01 -4.85 8.74
CA LEU A 116 -0.80 -4.59 7.57
C LEU A 116 -1.97 -5.56 7.58
N VAL A 117 -3.18 -5.02 7.73
CA VAL A 117 -4.41 -5.82 7.72
C VAL A 117 -5.02 -5.76 6.33
N LEU A 118 -5.13 -6.91 5.68
CA LEU A 118 -5.81 -7.11 4.41
C LEU A 118 -7.26 -7.45 4.73
N SER A 119 -8.15 -6.49 4.53
CA SER A 119 -9.59 -6.65 4.75
C SER A 119 -10.34 -6.30 3.49
N VAL A 120 -11.33 -7.11 3.15
CA VAL A 120 -12.41 -6.66 2.28
C VAL A 120 -13.14 -5.51 2.99
N GLN A 121 -13.31 -4.38 2.30
CA GLN A 121 -14.08 -3.24 2.77
C GLN A 121 -15.56 -3.41 2.46
#